data_AF-A0A448XE49-F1
#
_entry.id   AF-A0A448XE49-F1
#
_cell.length_a   1.000
_cell.length_b   1.000
_cell.length_c   1.000
_cell.angle_alpha   90.00
_cell.angle_beta   90.00
_cell.angle_gamma   90.00
#
_symmetry.space_group_name_H-M   'P 1'
#
loop_
_entity.id
_entity.type
_entity.pdbx_description
1 polymer ?
#
loop_
_entity_poly.entity_id
_entity_poly.type
_entity_poly.pdbx_seq_one_letter_code
_entity_poly.pdbx_strand_id
1 'polypeptide(L)' 'MVGFKPAGGLRTWKDALAFSSLVFMKLGPDWMVPELYRIGASSLLNSIESRLFSLLNNGRDPAAHQLSFL' A
#
# COMPACT_ATOMS: atom_id res chain seq x y z
N MET A 1 -10.10 -0.46 22.22
CA MET A 1 -10.43 -0.40 20.77
C MET A 1 -9.95 -1.66 20.09
N VAL A 2 -10.55 -2.05 18.97
CA VAL A 2 -10.15 -3.22 18.17
C VAL A 2 -9.73 -2.71 16.79
N GLY A 3 -8.50 -3.02 16.36
CA GLY A 3 -7.97 -2.56 15.07
C GLY A 3 -8.49 -3.35 13.87
N PHE A 4 -8.33 -2.78 12.68
CA PHE A 4 -8.72 -3.39 11.40
C PHE A 4 -7.47 -3.75 10.57
N LYS A 5 -7.46 -4.97 10.02
CA LYS A 5 -6.37 -5.47 9.17
C LYS A 5 -6.93 -6.17 7.93
N PRO A 6 -7.13 -5.47 6.79
CA PRO A 6 -7.45 -6.15 5.54
C PRO A 6 -6.28 -7.05 5.12
N ALA A 7 -6.60 -8.28 4.75
CA ALA A 7 -5.62 -9.26 4.30
C ALA A 7 -6.21 -10.16 3.21
N GLY A 8 -5.33 -10.69 2.37
CA GLY A 8 -5.68 -11.63 1.30
C GLY A 8 -5.91 -10.93 -0.05
N GLY A 9 -5.05 -11.24 -1.02
CA GLY A 9 -5.25 -10.84 -2.42
C GLY A 9 -4.94 -9.38 -2.79
N LEU A 10 -4.54 -8.52 -1.84
CA LEU A 10 -4.07 -7.17 -2.15
C LEU A 10 -2.72 -7.25 -2.88
N ARG A 11 -2.69 -6.88 -4.15
CA ARG A 11 -1.54 -7.06 -5.04
C ARG A 11 -0.97 -5.74 -5.55
N THR A 12 -1.78 -4.68 -5.58
CA THR A 12 -1.43 -3.42 -6.23
C THR A 12 -1.47 -2.24 -5.27
N TRP A 13 -0.69 -1.19 -5.55
CA TRP A 13 -0.78 0.09 -4.83
C TRP A 13 -2.21 0.68 -4.84
N LYS A 14 -3.02 0.37 -5.87
CA LYS A 14 -4.44 0.78 -5.94
C LYS A 14 -5.29 0.04 -4.90
N ASP A 15 -5.04 -1.24 -4.66
CA ASP A 15 -5.75 -2.01 -3.63
C ASP A 15 -5.48 -1.41 -2.24
N ALA A 16 -4.24 -1.02 -1.98
CA ALA A 16 -3.85 -0.37 -0.73
C ALA A 16 -4.59 0.97 -0.53
N LEU A 17 -4.66 1.79 -1.57
CA LEU A 17 -5.39 3.06 -1.54
C LEU A 17 -6.90 2.87 -1.38
N ALA A 18 -7.48 1.85 -2.01
CA ALA A 18 -8.90 1.56 -1.90
C ALA A 18 -9.29 1.26 -0.43
N PHE A 19 -8.55 0.38 0.24
CA PHE A 19 -8.78 0.09 1.65
C PHE A 19 -8.46 1.28 2.56
N SER A 20 -7.36 2.00 2.30
CA SER A 20 -6.99 3.17 3.09
C SER A 20 -8.07 4.26 3.01
N SER A 21 -8.60 4.49 1.81
CA SER A 21 -9.68 5.46 1.58
C SER A 21 -10.97 5.02 2.28
N LEU A 22 -11.31 3.73 2.23
CA LEU A 22 -12.47 3.21 2.95
C LEU A 22 -12.35 3.43 4.45
N VAL A 23 -11.19 3.10 5.04
CA VAL A 23 -10.93 3.28 6.48
C VAL A 23 -10.99 4.76 6.84
N PHE A 24 -10.30 5.62 6.09
CA PHE A 24 -10.31 7.05 6.31
C PHE A 24 -11.74 7.63 6.26
N MET A 25 -12.53 7.27 5.25
CA MET A 25 -13.89 7.80 5.07
C MET A 25 -14.89 7.26 6.09
N LYS A 26 -14.71 6.01 6.58
CA LYS A 26 -15.69 5.36 7.47
C LYS A 26 -15.35 5.48 8.95
N LEU A 27 -14.07 5.53 9.28
CA LEU A 27 -13.58 5.49 10.66
C LEU A 27 -12.82 6.76 11.05
N GLY A 28 -12.44 7.60 10.07
CA GLY A 28 -11.81 8.89 10.28
C GLY A 28 -10.28 8.85 10.22
N PRO A 29 -9.62 10.03 10.21
CA PRO A 29 -8.17 10.14 10.15
C PRO A 29 -7.45 9.53 11.37
N ASP A 30 -8.06 9.58 12.55
CA ASP A 30 -7.47 9.04 13.79
C ASP A 30 -7.26 7.51 13.74
N TRP A 31 -7.92 6.82 12.81
CA TRP A 31 -7.71 5.40 12.56
C TRP A 31 -6.49 5.09 11.68
N MET A 32 -5.88 6.10 11.06
CA MET A 32 -4.73 5.94 10.17
C MET A 32 -3.41 5.80 10.96
N VAL A 33 -3.44 5.03 12.04
CA VAL A 33 -2.29 4.74 12.90
C VAL A 33 -2.03 3.23 12.97
N PRO A 34 -0.78 2.78 13.14
CA PRO A 34 -0.44 1.35 13.09
C PRO A 34 -1.15 0.48 14.12
N GLU A 35 -1.64 1.03 15.23
CA GLU A 35 -2.39 0.31 16.27
C GLU A 35 -3.81 -0.03 15.83
N LEU A 36 -4.40 0.79 14.95
CA LEU A 36 -5.79 0.71 14.52
C LEU A 36 -5.96 0.25 13.07
N TYR A 37 -4.95 0.45 12.22
CA TYR A 37 -5.00 0.07 10.80
C TYR A 37 -3.67 -0.49 10.31
N ARG A 38 -3.70 -1.67 9.68
CA ARG A 38 -2.55 -2.27 8.98
C ARG A 38 -3.00 -3.02 7.74
N ILE A 39 -2.19 -3.03 6.69
CA ILE A 39 -2.42 -3.90 5.53
C ILE A 39 -1.61 -5.19 5.68
N GLY A 40 -2.27 -6.34 5.60
CA GLY A 40 -1.61 -7.64 5.55
C GLY A 40 -1.46 -8.13 4.10
N ALA A 41 -0.26 -7.96 3.52
CA ALA A 41 0.02 -8.41 2.16
C ALA A 41 1.48 -8.85 2.00
N SER A 42 1.72 -9.88 1.18
CA SER A 42 3.05 -10.42 0.89
C SER A 42 3.67 -9.85 -0.39
N SER A 43 2.85 -9.57 -1.42
CA SER A 43 3.33 -9.09 -2.73
C SER A 43 3.08 -7.60 -2.98
N LEU A 44 2.44 -6.91 -2.04
CA LEU A 44 2.06 -5.50 -2.21
C LEU A 44 3.28 -4.56 -2.24
N LEU A 45 4.34 -4.89 -1.49
CA LEU A 45 5.54 -4.05 -1.38
C LEU A 45 6.11 -3.72 -2.76
N ASN A 46 6.32 -4.74 -3.60
CA ASN A 46 6.85 -4.58 -4.96
C ASN A 46 6.02 -3.61 -5.80
N SER A 47 4.69 -3.67 -5.68
CA SER A 47 3.81 -2.77 -6.43
C SER A 47 3.92 -1.32 -5.95
N ILE A 48 4.05 -1.11 -4.64
CA ILE A 48 4.25 0.22 -4.06
C ILE A 48 5.60 0.79 -4.47
N GLU A 49 6.68 0.02 -4.38
CA GLU A 49 8.02 0.46 -4.78
C GLU A 49 8.08 0.80 -6.27
N SER A 50 7.51 -0.04 -7.13
CA SER A 50 7.43 0.21 -8.58
C SER A 50 6.71 1.53 -8.86
N ARG A 51 5.61 1.79 -8.14
CA ARG A 51 4.84 3.02 -8.30
C ARG A 51 5.62 4.24 -7.82
N LEU A 52 6.29 4.16 -6.68
CA LEU A 52 7.14 5.24 -6.17
C LEU A 52 8.30 5.54 -7.11
N PHE A 53 8.98 4.50 -7.62
CA PHE A 53 10.03 4.67 -8.63
C PHE A 53 9.51 5.43 -9.85
N SER A 54 8.37 5.00 -10.41
CA SER A 54 7.77 5.65 -11.57
C SER A 54 7.42 7.12 -11.31
N LEU A 55 6.88 7.45 -10.14
CA LEU A 55 6.58 8.84 -9.76
C LEU A 55 7.83 9.71 -9.66
N LEU A 56 8.95 9.15 -9.19
CA LEU A 56 10.21 9.89 -9.03
C LEU A 56 11.03 9.95 -10.33
N ASN A 57 10.76 9.07 -11.30
CA ASN A 57 11.52 8.95 -12.54
C ASN A 57 10.69 9.33 -13.79
N ASN A 58 9.83 10.33 -13.66
CA ASN A 58 9.02 10.89 -14.76
C ASN A 58 8.22 9.82 -15.53
N GLY A 59 7.64 8.86 -14.80
CA GLY A 59 6.80 7.81 -15.35
C GLY A 59 7.53 6.56 -15.83
N ARG A 60 8.87 6.50 -15.73
CA ARG A 60 9.65 5.33 -16.14
C ARG A 60 9.46 4.15 -15.18
N ASP A 61 9.41 2.95 -15.72
CA ASP A 61 9.40 1.74 -14.90
C ASP A 61 10.81 1.37 -14.44
N PRO A 62 10.94 0.73 -13.25
CA PRO A 62 12.22 0.24 -12.76
C PRO A 62 12.74 -0.91 -13.63
N ALA A 63 14.04 -0.91 -13.95
CA ALA A 63 14.71 -2.08 -14.50
C ALA A 63 14.89 -3.15 -13.43
N ALA A 64 14.85 -4.43 -13.82
CA ALA A 64 15.12 -5.57 -12.94
C ALA A 64 16.48 -5.39 -12.26
N HIS A 65 16.55 -5.36 -10.92
CA HIS A 65 17.69 -4.99 -10.03
C HIS A 65 17.65 -3.58 -9.39
N GLN A 66 16.78 -2.66 -9.84
CA GLN A 66 16.78 -1.29 -9.28
C GLN A 66 16.01 -1.19 -7.96
N LEU A 67 15.19 -2.19 -7.65
CA LEU A 67 14.43 -2.28 -6.41
C LEU A 67 14.81 -3.59 -5.72
N SER A 68 15.02 -3.54 -4.41
CA SER A 68 15.48 -4.67 -3.60
C SER A 68 14.59 -5.91 -3.65
N PHE A 69 13.35 -5.76 -4.14
CA PHE A 69 12.36 -6.83 -4.24
C PHE A 69 11.93 -7.15 -5.68
N LEU A 70 12.58 -6.58 -6.71
CA LEU A 70 12.38 -6.86 -8.15
C LEU A 70 13.67 -7.33 -8.84
#